data_AF-A0A1E1W634-F1
#
_entry.id   AF-A0A1E1W634-F1
#
_cell.length_a   1.000
_cell.length_b   1.000
_cell.length_c   1.000
_cell.angle_alpha   90.00
_cell.angle_beta   90.00
_cell.angle_gamma   90.00
#
_symmetry.space_group_name_H-M   'P 1'
#
loop_
_entity.id
_entity.type
_entity.pdbx_description
1 polymer ?
#
loop_
_entity_poly.entity_id
_entity_poly.type
_entity_poly.pdbx_seq_one_letter_code
_entity_poly.pdbx_strand_id
1 'polypeptide(L)'
;MNIDQETAKKLLVEGGTFVFLGVPPETQFGIDMQCWNTEEDFRGIKMIPPGLHYIHYSSVSKGSGDVGPRSGFMHNFQQKEFLVKMWDKKTEDMSKEEISDESIQRLKDNLLNLDRHLGPYPYDIWQKWKLLTSQMTAELVAKLSPECGIIRASVELLSTTDADRPRGVKSQSSAEKEDGTNPEESPTTDPLALDEAIPGQSDAKRAKRITQEEKEDAMLPDLKPAPGTAMRFTEIPRDKYPPGSTPEEITKHYLDQSYCLELMIAQHEEPLHIIGELQFAYICFLIGHSLEAFEHWKNLVLVLCSCDDAIHKYRSVFFHFIRTIEVQIEEMPEEMLADIVMNKNLVYKKLREFFRTAYVSKVDGRLLTMIERFKENLTEKLQWDFTGLDADEEDERPVVVHLVEETEID
;
A
#
# COMPACT_ATOMS: atom_id res chain seq x y z
N MET A 1 14.13 -5.66 -27.25
CA MET A 1 13.54 -6.06 -28.55
C MET A 1 13.83 -4.94 -29.53
N ASN A 2 14.51 -5.20 -30.66
CA ASN A 2 14.78 -4.12 -31.65
C ASN A 2 13.51 -3.90 -32.48
N ILE A 3 12.87 -2.74 -32.29
CA ILE A 3 11.74 -2.29 -33.11
C ILE A 3 12.25 -2.04 -34.54
N ASP A 4 11.55 -2.56 -35.54
CA ASP A 4 11.92 -2.31 -36.92
C ASP A 4 11.72 -0.83 -37.31
N GLN A 5 12.43 -0.38 -38.34
CA GLN A 5 12.47 1.02 -38.71
C GLN A 5 11.10 1.58 -39.17
N GLU A 6 10.24 0.74 -39.73
CA GLU A 6 8.92 1.17 -40.20
C GLU A 6 7.99 1.40 -39.00
N THR A 7 7.97 0.45 -38.06
CA THR A 7 7.24 0.58 -36.80
C THR A 7 7.73 1.78 -36.00
N ALA A 8 9.05 2.01 -35.90
CA ALA A 8 9.61 3.16 -35.19
C ALA A 8 9.15 4.50 -35.79
N LYS A 9 9.11 4.62 -37.12
CA LYS A 9 8.58 5.84 -37.79
C LYS A 9 7.11 6.07 -37.49
N LYS A 10 6.31 5.00 -37.47
CA LYS A 10 4.89 5.09 -37.12
C LYS A 10 4.69 5.54 -35.68
N LEU A 11 5.40 4.92 -34.74
CA LEU A 11 5.36 5.27 -33.32
C LEU A 11 5.85 6.69 -33.03
N LEU A 12 6.82 7.20 -33.81
CA LEU A 12 7.26 8.59 -33.69
C LEU A 12 6.15 9.59 -34.00
N VAL A 13 5.24 9.24 -34.91
CA VAL A 13 4.13 10.09 -35.34
C VAL A 13 2.87 9.89 -34.49
N GLU A 14 2.63 8.66 -34.03
CA GLU A 14 1.40 8.29 -33.31
C GLU A 14 1.56 8.27 -31.80
N GLY A 15 2.76 8.02 -31.29
CA GLY A 15 3.05 7.98 -29.86
C GLY A 15 3.09 9.35 -29.22
N GLY A 16 2.89 9.38 -27.91
CA GLY A 16 3.12 10.55 -27.09
C GLY A 16 4.61 10.91 -27.01
N THR A 17 4.86 12.17 -26.68
CA THR A 17 6.20 12.70 -26.39
C THR A 17 6.15 13.45 -25.07
N PHE A 18 7.10 13.12 -24.19
CA PHE A 18 7.35 13.83 -22.94
C PHE A 18 8.67 14.58 -23.06
N VAL A 19 8.65 15.87 -22.79
CA VAL A 19 9.85 16.73 -22.79
C VAL A 19 10.06 17.26 -21.38
N PHE A 20 11.27 17.04 -20.84
CA PHE A 20 11.67 17.54 -19.54
C PHE A 20 12.88 18.47 -19.69
N LEU A 21 12.63 19.77 -19.58
CA LEU A 21 13.60 20.80 -19.89
C LEU A 21 14.38 21.21 -18.64
N GLY A 22 15.69 21.44 -18.81
CA GLY A 22 16.56 21.95 -17.75
C GLY A 22 16.98 20.92 -16.71
N VAL A 23 16.65 19.65 -16.92
CA VAL A 23 17.08 18.54 -16.07
C VAL A 23 18.62 18.48 -16.06
N PRO A 24 19.25 18.44 -14.88
CA PRO A 24 20.70 18.26 -14.79
C PRO A 24 21.16 16.93 -15.41
N PRO A 25 22.42 16.83 -15.88
CA PRO A 25 23.02 15.53 -16.17
C PRO A 25 23.19 14.73 -14.88
N GLU A 26 23.23 13.40 -15.00
CA GLU A 26 23.29 12.40 -13.93
C GLU A 26 22.04 12.33 -13.04
N THR A 27 20.99 13.11 -13.31
CA THR A 27 19.68 12.91 -12.66
C THR A 27 19.18 11.50 -12.99
N GLN A 28 18.74 10.73 -12.01
CA GLN A 28 18.03 9.49 -12.30
C GLN A 28 16.66 9.86 -12.85
N PHE A 29 16.36 9.43 -14.06
CA PHE A 29 15.09 9.63 -14.73
C PHE A 29 14.55 8.29 -15.19
N GLY A 30 13.24 8.08 -15.03
CA GLY A 30 12.59 6.88 -15.50
C GLY A 30 11.17 7.10 -15.98
N ILE A 31 10.74 6.12 -16.77
CA ILE A 31 9.36 5.96 -17.21
C ILE A 31 8.99 4.50 -17.02
N ASP A 32 7.87 4.27 -16.35
CA ASP A 32 7.38 2.97 -15.94
C ASP A 32 8.49 2.20 -15.20
N MET A 33 8.76 0.96 -15.60
CA MET A 33 9.73 0.08 -14.92
C MET A 33 11.20 0.37 -15.27
N GLN A 34 11.48 1.33 -16.14
CA GLN A 34 12.84 1.61 -16.60
C GLN A 34 13.36 2.94 -16.05
N CYS A 35 14.64 2.95 -15.69
CA CYS A 35 15.32 4.10 -15.10
C CYS A 35 16.77 4.17 -15.60
N TRP A 36 17.25 5.38 -15.88
CA TRP A 36 18.60 5.66 -16.35
C TRP A 36 19.11 6.97 -15.74
N ASN A 37 20.41 7.21 -15.84
CA ASN A 37 20.97 8.53 -15.57
C ASN A 37 20.85 9.39 -16.84
N THR A 38 20.44 10.65 -16.66
CA THR A 38 20.36 11.60 -17.77
C THR A 38 21.74 12.03 -18.26
N GLU A 39 21.89 12.16 -19.57
CA GLU A 39 23.08 12.77 -20.18
C GLU A 39 22.90 14.30 -20.34
N GLU A 40 23.97 15.04 -20.65
CA GLU A 40 23.93 16.51 -20.84
C GLU A 40 22.87 16.96 -21.87
N ASP A 41 22.67 16.13 -22.89
CA ASP A 41 21.78 16.40 -24.01
C ASP A 41 20.40 15.74 -23.88
N PHE A 42 20.12 15.05 -22.78
CA PHE A 42 18.80 14.43 -22.55
C PHE A 42 17.71 15.50 -22.39
N ARG A 43 16.58 15.33 -23.09
CA ARG A 43 15.44 16.24 -23.03
C ARG A 43 14.09 15.54 -22.85
N GLY A 44 14.04 14.21 -22.74
CA GLY A 44 12.79 13.48 -22.50
C GLY A 44 12.64 12.19 -23.31
N ILE A 45 11.40 11.72 -23.46
CA ILE A 45 11.03 10.43 -24.05
C ILE A 45 10.04 10.61 -25.20
N LYS A 46 10.24 9.87 -26.29
CA LYS A 46 9.35 9.83 -27.47
C LYS A 46 8.74 8.45 -27.65
N MET A 47 7.75 8.37 -28.53
CA MET A 47 7.09 7.11 -28.91
C MET A 47 6.36 6.46 -27.73
N ILE A 48 5.83 7.25 -26.79
CA ILE A 48 5.11 6.74 -25.62
C ILE A 48 3.76 6.17 -26.09
N PRO A 49 3.43 4.90 -25.78
CA PRO A 49 2.11 4.36 -26.08
C PRO A 49 0.98 5.18 -25.42
N PRO A 50 -0.23 5.23 -26.01
CA PRO A 50 -1.38 5.78 -25.30
C PRO A 50 -1.72 4.95 -24.06
N GLY A 51 -2.08 5.63 -22.96
CA GLY A 51 -2.44 5.01 -21.68
C GLY A 51 -1.70 5.60 -20.48
N LEU A 52 -1.92 5.00 -19.31
CA LEU A 52 -1.26 5.39 -18.07
C LEU A 52 0.23 5.06 -18.09
N HIS A 53 1.06 6.00 -17.70
CA HIS A 53 2.50 5.87 -17.54
C HIS A 53 2.95 6.56 -16.26
N TYR A 54 3.98 6.02 -15.61
CA TYR A 54 4.57 6.61 -14.41
C TYR A 54 5.90 7.26 -14.76
N ILE A 55 5.98 8.60 -14.69
CA ILE A 55 7.24 9.33 -14.90
C ILE A 55 7.83 9.65 -13.54
N HIS A 56 9.09 9.28 -13.34
CA HIS A 56 9.77 9.45 -12.05
C HIS A 56 11.21 9.91 -12.21
N TYR A 57 11.72 10.54 -11.17
CA TYR A 57 13.07 11.09 -11.14
C TYR A 57 13.60 11.21 -9.70
N SER A 58 14.93 11.24 -9.59
CA SER A 58 15.66 11.52 -8.35
C SER A 58 16.83 12.45 -8.66
N SER A 59 16.99 13.51 -7.86
CA SER A 59 18.21 14.33 -7.93
C SER A 59 19.43 13.50 -7.52
N VAL A 60 20.60 13.84 -8.05
CA VAL A 60 21.86 13.14 -7.74
C VAL A 60 22.91 14.17 -7.35
N SER A 61 23.53 13.94 -6.19
CA SER A 61 24.59 14.79 -5.66
C SER A 61 25.84 14.71 -6.54
N LYS A 62 26.29 15.86 -7.06
CA LYS A 62 27.49 15.94 -7.93
C LYS A 62 28.80 15.56 -7.23
N GLY A 63 28.84 15.59 -5.90
CA GLY A 63 30.04 15.30 -5.13
C GLY A 63 30.14 13.84 -4.69
N SER A 64 29.06 13.33 -4.09
CA SER A 64 29.03 11.99 -3.51
C SER A 64 28.44 10.92 -4.44
N GLY A 65 27.67 11.32 -5.45
CA GLY A 65 26.89 10.40 -6.28
C GLY A 65 25.65 9.86 -5.58
N ASP A 66 25.32 10.37 -4.38
CA ASP A 66 24.14 9.94 -3.64
C ASP A 66 22.87 10.34 -4.39
N VAL A 67 21.94 9.38 -4.47
CA VAL A 67 20.64 9.56 -5.11
C VAL A 67 19.62 10.02 -4.08
N GLY A 68 18.97 11.14 -4.35
CA GLY A 68 17.93 11.71 -3.50
C GLY A 68 16.61 10.90 -3.54
N PRO A 69 15.68 11.20 -2.64
CA PRO A 69 14.36 10.57 -2.62
C PRO A 69 13.65 10.72 -3.96
N ARG A 70 13.00 9.63 -4.40
CA ARG A 70 12.30 9.60 -5.68
C ARG A 70 11.02 10.44 -5.62
N SER A 71 10.79 11.18 -6.69
CA SER A 71 9.53 11.87 -6.96
C SER A 71 9.02 11.49 -8.34
N GLY A 72 7.72 11.55 -8.55
CA GLY A 72 7.13 11.22 -9.85
C GLY A 72 5.66 11.57 -9.94
N PHE A 73 5.08 11.34 -11.10
CA PHE A 73 3.65 11.55 -11.33
C PHE A 73 3.13 10.55 -12.36
N MET A 74 1.86 10.19 -12.21
CA MET A 74 1.14 9.40 -13.20
C MET A 74 0.56 10.31 -14.27
N HIS A 75 0.62 9.89 -15.53
CA HIS A 75 0.01 10.60 -16.64
C HIS A 75 -0.68 9.64 -17.60
N ASN A 76 -1.88 9.98 -18.06
CA ASN A 76 -2.61 9.20 -19.06
C ASN A 76 -2.38 9.79 -20.45
N PHE A 77 -1.35 9.29 -21.16
CA PHE A 77 -0.98 9.78 -22.48
C PHE A 77 -2.08 9.51 -23.51
N GLN A 78 -2.51 10.57 -24.20
CA GLN A 78 -3.34 10.46 -25.38
C GLN A 78 -2.47 10.23 -26.63
N GLN A 79 -3.08 9.71 -27.69
CA GLN A 79 -2.38 9.54 -28.97
C GLN A 79 -1.84 10.89 -29.47
N LYS A 80 -0.55 10.92 -29.84
CA LYS A 80 0.18 12.13 -30.28
C LYS A 80 0.25 13.26 -29.24
N GLU A 81 0.00 12.97 -27.97
CA GLU A 81 0.12 13.97 -26.93
C GLU A 81 1.58 14.45 -26.81
N PHE A 82 1.76 15.72 -26.50
CA PHE A 82 3.06 16.32 -26.31
C PHE A 82 3.07 17.07 -24.98
N LEU A 83 3.63 16.42 -23.96
CA LEU A 83 3.69 16.92 -22.60
C LEU A 83 5.06 17.57 -22.35
N VAL A 84 5.08 18.78 -21.83
CA VAL A 84 6.32 19.51 -21.51
C VAL A 84 6.33 19.87 -20.03
N LYS A 85 7.46 19.61 -19.36
CA LYS A 85 7.72 19.99 -17.98
C LYS A 85 9.10 20.64 -17.87
N MET A 86 9.29 21.44 -16.82
CA MET A 86 10.56 22.14 -16.52
C MET A 86 11.12 21.63 -15.20
N TRP A 87 12.44 21.51 -15.13
CA TRP A 87 13.15 21.30 -13.87
C TRP A 87 13.37 22.64 -13.15
N ASP A 88 13.08 22.71 -11.86
CA ASP A 88 13.44 23.82 -10.99
C ASP A 88 14.74 23.50 -10.25
N LYS A 89 15.80 24.25 -10.58
CA LYS A 89 17.13 24.08 -9.99
C LYS A 89 17.20 24.46 -8.51
N LYS A 90 16.27 25.26 -8.00
CA LYS A 90 16.28 25.70 -6.60
C LYS A 90 15.70 24.65 -5.68
N THR A 91 14.61 24.01 -6.12
CA THR A 91 13.92 22.96 -5.36
C THR A 91 14.44 21.57 -5.68
N GLU A 92 15.24 21.44 -6.76
CA GLU A 92 15.70 20.15 -7.30
C GLU A 92 14.52 19.22 -7.61
N ASP A 93 13.46 19.79 -8.16
CA ASP A 93 12.19 19.11 -8.41
C ASP A 93 11.56 19.60 -9.74
N MET A 94 10.47 18.97 -10.15
CA MET A 94 9.67 19.47 -11.28
C MET A 94 9.01 20.80 -10.90
N SER A 95 9.18 21.79 -11.79
CA SER A 95 8.59 23.11 -11.63
C SER A 95 7.06 23.04 -11.66
N LYS A 96 6.43 23.83 -10.79
CA LYS A 96 4.98 24.06 -10.77
C LYS A 96 4.53 25.12 -11.78
N GLU A 97 5.47 25.81 -12.42
CA GLU A 97 5.17 26.84 -13.42
C GLU A 97 4.58 26.20 -14.68
N GLU A 98 3.45 26.73 -15.12
CA GLU A 98 2.84 26.35 -16.39
C GLU A 98 3.65 26.92 -17.56
N ILE A 99 3.85 26.09 -18.59
CA ILE A 99 4.54 26.48 -19.81
C ILE A 99 3.50 26.97 -20.81
N SER A 100 3.73 28.14 -21.40
CA SER A 100 2.77 28.73 -22.33
C SER A 100 2.56 27.85 -23.57
N ASP A 101 1.34 27.85 -24.11
CA ASP A 101 0.99 27.09 -25.31
C ASP A 101 1.86 27.46 -26.51
N GLU A 102 2.27 28.73 -26.64
CA GLU A 102 3.18 29.15 -27.72
C GLU A 102 4.56 28.53 -27.57
N SER A 103 5.05 28.35 -26.34
CA SER A 103 6.33 27.72 -26.07
C SER A 103 6.28 26.22 -26.36
N ILE A 104 5.18 25.56 -25.98
CA ILE A 104 4.91 24.16 -26.34
C ILE A 104 4.83 24.00 -27.86
N GLN A 105 4.12 24.90 -28.55
CA GLN A 105 3.99 24.85 -30.01
C GLN A 105 5.33 25.04 -30.72
N ARG A 106 6.18 25.97 -30.25
CA ARG A 106 7.55 26.14 -30.79
C ARG A 106 8.40 24.88 -30.64
N LEU A 107 8.28 24.15 -29.52
CA LEU A 107 8.97 22.87 -29.32
C LEU A 107 8.44 21.79 -30.26
N LYS A 108 7.12 21.71 -30.44
CA LYS A 108 6.47 20.80 -31.40
C LYS A 108 6.94 21.08 -32.84
N ASP A 109 6.95 22.34 -33.26
CA ASP A 109 7.38 22.74 -34.60
C ASP A 109 8.87 22.42 -34.85
N ASN A 110 9.67 22.40 -33.79
CA ASN A 110 11.09 22.06 -33.81
C ASN A 110 11.39 20.58 -33.47
N LEU A 111 10.37 19.70 -33.47
CA LEU A 111 10.50 18.31 -33.03
C LEU A 111 11.61 17.54 -33.75
N LEU A 112 11.80 17.78 -35.06
CA LEU A 112 12.87 17.09 -35.82
C LEU A 112 14.27 17.37 -35.28
N ASN A 113 14.52 18.58 -34.78
CA ASN A 113 15.80 18.90 -34.14
C ASN A 113 15.87 18.37 -32.71
N LEU A 114 14.74 18.36 -32.00
CA LEU A 114 14.61 17.83 -30.66
C LEU A 114 14.75 16.30 -30.61
N ASP A 115 14.38 15.61 -31.70
CA ASP A 115 14.31 14.14 -31.77
C ASP A 115 15.60 13.42 -31.36
N ARG A 116 16.76 14.02 -31.68
CA ARG A 116 18.09 13.50 -31.30
C ARG A 116 18.35 13.49 -29.79
N HIS A 117 17.59 14.30 -29.04
CA HIS A 117 17.70 14.50 -27.60
C HIS A 117 16.63 13.73 -26.81
N LEU A 118 15.77 12.98 -27.50
CA LEU A 118 14.67 12.21 -26.91
C LEU A 118 14.97 10.72 -26.98
N GLY A 119 14.92 10.06 -25.82
CA GLY A 119 15.03 8.61 -25.72
C GLY A 119 13.78 7.90 -26.25
N PRO A 120 13.89 6.78 -26.95
CA PRO A 120 12.73 5.97 -27.32
C PRO A 120 12.10 5.32 -26.07
N TYR A 121 10.77 5.23 -26.01
CA TYR A 121 10.10 4.44 -24.98
C TYR A 121 10.56 2.96 -25.02
N PRO A 122 10.84 2.32 -23.87
CA PRO A 122 11.33 0.94 -23.80
C PRO A 122 10.21 -0.10 -24.04
N TYR A 123 9.94 -0.41 -25.31
CA TYR A 123 8.84 -1.34 -25.68
C TYR A 123 9.02 -2.78 -25.19
N ASP A 124 10.21 -3.19 -24.75
CA ASP A 124 10.46 -4.51 -24.16
C ASP A 124 9.71 -4.71 -22.83
N ILE A 125 9.44 -3.65 -22.07
CA ILE A 125 8.66 -3.72 -20.83
C ILE A 125 7.16 -3.50 -21.05
N TRP A 126 6.73 -3.08 -22.23
CA TRP A 126 5.36 -2.58 -22.44
C TRP A 126 4.27 -3.61 -22.13
N GLN A 127 4.50 -4.89 -22.46
CA GLN A 127 3.52 -5.94 -22.14
C GLN A 127 3.39 -6.16 -20.63
N LYS A 128 4.51 -6.12 -19.90
CA LYS A 128 4.52 -6.21 -18.44
C LYS A 128 3.82 -5.03 -17.81
N TRP A 129 4.13 -3.82 -18.27
CA TRP A 129 3.48 -2.60 -17.81
C TRP A 129 1.95 -2.68 -17.93
N LYS A 130 1.42 -3.09 -19.09
CA LYS A 130 -0.02 -3.27 -19.28
C LYS A 130 -0.66 -4.28 -18.33
N LEU A 131 0.07 -5.32 -17.90
CA LEU A 131 -0.44 -6.27 -16.92
C LEU A 131 -0.47 -5.64 -15.52
N LEU A 132 0.61 -4.97 -15.14
CA LEU A 132 0.74 -4.27 -13.85
C LEU A 132 -0.28 -3.13 -13.67
N THR A 133 -0.77 -2.53 -14.76
CA THR A 133 -1.74 -1.43 -14.72
C THR A 133 -3.11 -1.80 -15.29
N SER A 134 -3.40 -3.08 -15.48
CA SER A 134 -4.60 -3.55 -16.22
C SER A 134 -5.96 -3.16 -15.63
N GLN A 135 -6.02 -2.87 -14.33
CA GLN A 135 -7.22 -2.48 -13.58
C GLN A 135 -7.20 -1.00 -13.18
N MET A 136 -6.15 -0.26 -13.56
CA MET A 136 -6.02 1.16 -13.28
C MET A 136 -6.75 1.97 -14.36
N THR A 137 -7.68 2.82 -13.95
CA THR A 137 -8.30 3.84 -14.81
C THR A 137 -7.68 5.21 -14.54
N ALA A 138 -7.77 6.13 -15.50
CA ALA A 138 -7.22 7.47 -15.33
C ALA A 138 -7.94 8.23 -14.20
N GLU A 139 -9.24 8.01 -14.06
CA GLU A 139 -10.10 8.57 -13.03
C GLU A 139 -9.72 8.05 -11.65
N LEU A 140 -9.51 6.74 -11.52
CA LEU A 140 -9.07 6.13 -10.28
C LEU A 140 -7.68 6.63 -9.88
N VAL A 141 -6.73 6.65 -10.81
CA VAL A 141 -5.37 7.15 -10.54
C VAL A 141 -5.38 8.61 -10.13
N ALA A 142 -6.20 9.45 -10.78
CA ALA A 142 -6.36 10.84 -10.39
C ALA A 142 -6.94 10.96 -8.97
N LYS A 143 -7.91 10.12 -8.60
CA LYS A 143 -8.48 10.07 -7.24
C LYS A 143 -7.48 9.64 -6.17
N LEU A 144 -6.59 8.70 -6.47
CA LEU A 144 -5.61 8.16 -5.52
C LEU A 144 -4.31 8.99 -5.43
N SER A 145 -3.91 9.65 -6.52
CA SER A 145 -2.68 10.46 -6.56
C SER A 145 -2.79 11.69 -5.65
N PRO A 146 -1.69 12.19 -5.06
CA PRO A 146 -1.71 13.42 -4.26
C PRO A 146 -2.34 14.62 -4.98
N GLU A 147 -2.92 15.58 -4.25
CA GLU A 147 -3.57 16.75 -4.86
C GLU A 147 -2.56 17.64 -5.59
N CYS A 148 -1.32 17.67 -5.10
CA CYS A 148 -0.22 18.35 -5.78
C CYS A 148 0.23 17.64 -7.08
N GLY A 149 -0.28 16.44 -7.36
CA GLY A 149 0.05 15.62 -8.52
C GLY A 149 1.38 14.87 -8.43
N ILE A 150 2.17 15.08 -7.35
CA ILE A 150 3.50 14.48 -7.19
C ILE A 150 3.46 13.40 -6.13
N ILE A 151 3.76 12.17 -6.54
CA ILE A 151 4.01 11.02 -5.68
C ILE A 151 5.46 11.11 -5.19
N ARG A 152 5.68 11.02 -3.88
CA ARG A 152 7.00 11.06 -3.27
C ARG A 152 7.30 9.75 -2.54
N ALA A 153 8.56 9.33 -2.59
CA ALA A 153 9.07 8.20 -1.82
C ALA A 153 8.85 8.41 -0.30
N SER A 154 9.07 9.65 0.16
CA SER A 154 8.80 10.08 1.53
C SER A 154 7.84 11.27 1.51
N VAL A 155 6.69 11.12 2.15
CA VAL A 155 5.74 12.22 2.32
C VAL A 155 6.35 13.29 3.23
N GLU A 156 6.15 14.56 2.87
CA GLU A 156 6.60 15.68 3.69
C GLU A 156 5.71 15.77 4.93
N LEU A 157 6.30 15.69 6.12
CA LEU A 157 5.59 15.75 7.39
C LEU A 157 5.74 17.13 8.04
N LEU A 158 4.63 17.68 8.51
CA LEU A 158 4.63 18.93 9.27
C LEU A 158 5.18 18.70 10.67
N SER A 159 6.12 19.56 11.09
CA SER A 159 6.65 19.53 12.44
C SER A 159 5.58 19.91 13.47
N THR A 160 5.50 19.16 14.57
CA THR A 160 4.68 19.54 15.73
C THR A 160 5.27 20.74 16.46
N THR A 161 4.43 21.66 16.92
CA THR A 161 4.86 22.71 17.84
C THR A 161 5.20 22.12 19.22
N ASP A 162 5.96 22.84 20.03
CA ASP A 162 6.26 22.42 21.41
C ASP A 162 5.00 22.29 22.29
N ALA A 163 3.93 23.03 21.97
CA ALA A 163 2.66 22.96 22.69
C ALA A 163 1.92 21.64 22.40
N ASP A 164 2.01 21.17 21.16
CA ASP A 164 1.30 19.98 20.66
C ASP A 164 2.13 18.69 20.82
N ARG A 165 3.37 18.80 21.32
CA ARG A 165 4.24 17.63 21.53
C ARG A 165 3.61 16.68 22.57
N PRO A 166 3.40 15.39 22.24
CA PRO A 166 2.84 14.43 23.18
C PRO A 166 3.71 14.28 24.42
N ARG A 167 3.05 14.15 25.58
CA ARG A 167 3.71 14.04 26.89
C ARG A 167 3.58 12.65 27.52
N GLY A 168 3.13 11.66 26.74
CA GLY A 168 2.84 10.31 27.23
C GLY A 168 1.61 10.23 28.12
N VAL A 169 1.21 9.00 28.44
CA VAL A 169 0.10 8.74 29.37
C VAL A 169 0.60 8.90 30.81
N LYS A 170 -0.03 9.78 31.60
CA LYS A 170 0.27 9.87 33.05
C LYS A 170 -0.18 8.59 33.76
N SER A 171 0.76 7.84 34.32
CA SER A 171 0.45 6.71 35.21
C SER A 171 -0.17 7.24 36.51
N GLN A 172 -1.42 6.87 36.80
CA GLN A 172 -1.98 6.99 38.14
C GLN A 172 -1.31 5.96 39.07
N SER A 173 -0.08 6.20 39.48
CA SER A 173 0.60 5.38 40.48
C SER A 173 1.70 6.15 41.20
N SER A 174 1.33 7.27 41.83
CA SER A 174 2.08 7.92 42.94
C SER A 174 1.44 9.27 43.30
N ALA A 175 0.19 9.27 43.77
CA ALA A 175 -0.26 10.35 44.63
C ALA A 175 0.08 9.93 46.06
N GLU A 176 1.26 10.35 46.53
CA GLU A 176 1.61 10.33 47.94
C GLU A 176 0.50 11.05 48.72
N LYS A 177 0.00 10.37 49.75
CA LYS A 177 -0.98 10.91 50.69
C LYS A 177 -0.32 12.08 51.43
N GLU A 178 -0.73 13.30 51.13
CA GLU A 178 -0.66 14.37 52.13
C GLU A 178 -1.97 14.38 52.92
N ASP A 179 -1.76 14.15 54.21
CA ASP A 179 -2.69 14.06 55.30
C ASP A 179 -3.27 15.44 55.67
N GLY A 180 -4.49 15.46 56.20
CA GLY A 180 -5.04 16.61 56.91
C GLY A 180 -6.44 17.06 56.46
N THR A 181 -7.50 16.42 56.98
CA THR A 181 -8.42 16.98 58.00
C THR A 181 -9.73 16.19 58.07
N ASN A 182 -10.18 15.98 59.31
CA ASN A 182 -11.22 15.06 59.77
C ASN A 182 -12.65 15.68 59.75
N PRO A 183 -13.70 14.89 60.04
CA PRO A 183 -15.02 14.96 59.41
C PRO A 183 -16.10 15.64 60.27
N GLU A 184 -17.25 15.97 59.65
CA GLU A 184 -18.51 16.22 60.37
C GLU A 184 -19.68 15.42 59.78
N GLU A 185 -20.55 14.98 60.68
CA GLU A 185 -21.55 13.91 60.58
C GLU A 185 -22.93 14.37 60.09
N SER A 186 -23.55 13.59 59.17
CA SER A 186 -24.95 13.06 59.14
C SER A 186 -26.18 14.02 59.27
N PRO A 187 -27.48 13.61 59.15
CA PRO A 187 -28.05 12.26 58.96
C PRO A 187 -29.30 12.10 58.02
N THR A 188 -29.60 10.82 57.73
CA THR A 188 -30.93 10.14 57.57
C THR A 188 -31.91 10.47 56.43
N THR A 189 -32.32 9.43 55.67
CA THR A 189 -33.66 8.77 55.77
C THR A 189 -33.83 7.57 54.81
N ASP A 190 -33.85 6.36 55.39
CA ASP A 190 -34.82 5.25 55.27
C ASP A 190 -35.23 4.59 53.91
N PRO A 191 -35.77 3.34 53.92
CA PRO A 191 -35.28 2.22 53.10
C PRO A 191 -36.35 1.67 52.14
N LEU A 192 -35.99 0.57 51.43
CA LEU A 192 -36.83 -0.41 50.72
C LEU A 192 -36.68 -0.40 49.18
N ALA A 193 -35.83 -1.30 48.68
CA ALA A 193 -36.17 -2.19 47.57
C ALA A 193 -35.18 -3.37 47.57
N LEU A 194 -35.68 -4.55 47.97
CA LEU A 194 -35.08 -5.83 47.63
C LEU A 194 -35.26 -5.99 46.11
N ASP A 195 -34.17 -6.06 45.36
CA ASP A 195 -34.20 -6.65 44.03
C ASP A 195 -33.07 -7.68 43.92
N GLU A 196 -33.46 -8.85 43.45
CA GLU A 196 -32.68 -10.09 43.47
C GLU A 196 -31.50 -9.99 42.49
N ALA A 197 -30.27 -10.10 43.00
CA ALA A 197 -29.08 -10.14 42.17
C ALA A 197 -28.97 -11.49 41.44
N ILE A 198 -29.12 -11.47 40.12
CA ILE A 198 -28.76 -12.58 39.23
C ILE A 198 -27.22 -12.67 39.17
N PRO A 199 -26.58 -13.84 39.37
CA PRO A 199 -25.13 -13.95 39.28
C PRO A 199 -24.68 -13.82 37.82
N GLY A 200 -23.91 -12.78 37.48
CA GLY A 200 -23.27 -12.68 36.15
C GLY A 200 -23.02 -11.28 35.60
N GLN A 201 -23.60 -10.21 36.16
CA GLN A 201 -23.29 -8.84 35.73
C GLN A 201 -22.24 -8.22 36.66
N SER A 202 -20.97 -8.36 36.29
CA SER A 202 -19.95 -7.43 36.77
C SER A 202 -19.89 -6.23 35.81
N ASP A 203 -20.56 -5.14 36.14
CA ASP A 203 -20.32 -3.81 35.54
C ASP A 203 -18.99 -3.20 36.03
N ALA A 204 -17.96 -4.04 36.17
CA ALA A 204 -16.60 -3.56 36.28
C ALA A 204 -16.14 -3.23 34.86
N LYS A 205 -16.24 -1.95 34.46
CA LYS A 205 -15.45 -1.41 33.34
C LYS A 205 -14.00 -1.76 33.61
N ARG A 206 -13.53 -2.88 33.05
CA ARG A 206 -12.14 -3.33 33.16
C ARG A 206 -11.31 -2.23 32.54
N ALA A 207 -10.63 -1.45 33.36
CA ALA A 207 -9.70 -0.43 32.89
C ALA A 207 -8.76 -1.11 31.88
N LYS A 208 -8.76 -0.62 30.64
CA LYS A 208 -7.92 -1.16 29.56
C LYS A 208 -6.48 -1.09 30.08
N ARG A 209 -5.85 -2.24 30.33
CA ARG A 209 -4.43 -2.31 30.67
C ARG A 209 -3.67 -1.83 29.44
N ILE A 210 -3.16 -0.60 29.50
CA ILE A 210 -2.35 -0.02 28.44
C ILE A 210 -1.04 -0.80 28.40
N THR A 211 -0.75 -1.40 27.25
CA THR A 211 0.50 -2.12 26.97
C THR A 211 1.70 -1.19 27.03
N GLN A 212 2.91 -1.73 27.10
CA GLN A 212 4.11 -0.89 27.09
C GLN A 212 4.28 -0.18 25.75
N GLU A 213 4.01 -0.87 24.65
CA GLU A 213 3.98 -0.32 23.29
C GLU A 213 2.99 0.86 23.18
N GLU A 214 1.74 0.71 23.65
CA GLU A 214 0.76 1.81 23.64
C GLU A 214 1.21 3.03 24.47
N LYS A 215 2.05 2.85 25.50
CA LYS A 215 2.62 3.97 26.26
C LYS A 215 3.75 4.67 25.51
N GLU A 216 4.58 3.89 24.82
CA GLU A 216 5.67 4.39 23.98
C GLU A 216 5.11 5.15 22.78
N ASP A 217 4.09 4.60 22.11
CA ASP A 217 3.37 5.26 21.02
C ASP A 217 2.71 6.57 21.46
N ALA A 218 2.16 6.61 22.68
CA ALA A 218 1.60 7.85 23.24
C ALA A 218 2.65 8.94 23.52
N MET A 219 3.95 8.63 23.44
CA MET A 219 5.04 9.61 23.49
C MET A 219 5.49 10.08 22.10
N LEU A 220 5.07 9.42 21.02
CA LEU A 220 5.46 9.76 19.66
C LEU A 220 4.56 10.89 19.09
N PRO A 221 5.14 11.90 18.42
CA PRO A 221 4.36 12.94 17.76
C PRO A 221 3.52 12.35 16.63
N ASP A 222 2.22 12.67 16.60
CA ASP A 222 1.32 12.36 15.49
C ASP A 222 1.56 13.36 14.35
N LEU A 223 2.66 13.13 13.61
CA LEU A 223 3.06 13.96 12.49
C LEU A 223 2.06 13.83 11.35
N LYS A 224 1.57 14.97 10.85
CA LYS A 224 0.63 15.01 9.72
C LYS A 224 1.35 15.30 8.42
N PRO A 225 0.95 14.68 7.31
CA PRO A 225 1.48 15.03 6.00
C PRO A 225 1.14 16.48 5.65
N ALA A 226 2.03 17.12 4.89
CA ALA A 226 1.77 18.44 4.33
C ALA A 226 0.51 18.37 3.45
N PRO A 227 -0.40 19.37 3.53
CA PRO A 227 -1.66 19.35 2.80
C PRO A 227 -1.48 19.08 1.30
N GLY A 228 -2.27 18.15 0.78
CA GLY A 228 -2.26 17.79 -0.63
C GLY A 228 -1.07 16.94 -1.11
N THR A 229 -0.17 16.52 -0.21
CA THR A 229 1.02 15.71 -0.59
C THR A 229 0.86 14.21 -0.34
N ALA A 230 -0.06 13.79 0.54
CA ALA A 230 -0.34 12.38 0.80
C ALA A 230 -1.11 11.72 -0.35
N MET A 231 -0.83 10.44 -0.58
CA MET A 231 -1.69 9.61 -1.44
C MET A 231 -3.06 9.45 -0.77
N ARG A 232 -4.11 9.44 -1.58
CA ARG A 232 -5.50 9.38 -1.10
C ARG A 232 -6.05 7.97 -1.22
N PHE A 233 -5.37 7.02 -0.58
CA PHE A 233 -5.78 5.63 -0.51
C PHE A 233 -7.11 5.46 0.25
N THR A 234 -7.79 4.35 -0.03
CA THR A 234 -9.00 3.94 0.68
C THR A 234 -8.69 3.66 2.13
N GLU A 235 -9.45 4.27 3.05
CA GLU A 235 -9.25 4.04 4.47
C GLU A 235 -9.65 2.61 4.84
N ILE A 236 -8.73 1.90 5.48
CA ILE A 236 -9.00 0.58 6.04
C ILE A 236 -9.74 0.77 7.38
N PRO A 237 -10.96 0.21 7.53
CA PRO A 237 -11.71 0.33 8.78
C PRO A 237 -10.90 -0.14 9.99
N ARG A 238 -10.86 0.70 11.04
CA ARG A 238 -10.23 0.34 12.32
C ARG A 238 -11.00 -0.80 12.99
N ASP A 239 -12.31 -0.63 13.07
CA ASP A 239 -13.22 -1.66 13.56
C ASP A 239 -13.64 -2.54 12.38
N LYS A 240 -13.13 -3.77 12.36
CA LYS A 240 -13.37 -4.74 11.28
C LYS A 240 -14.70 -5.49 11.42
N TYR A 241 -15.60 -5.00 12.28
CA TYR A 241 -16.87 -5.64 12.63
C TYR A 241 -18.00 -4.59 12.77
N PRO A 242 -19.27 -4.99 12.64
CA PRO A 242 -20.41 -4.09 12.81
C PRO A 242 -20.49 -3.46 14.22
N PRO A 243 -20.99 -2.22 14.34
CA PRO A 243 -21.24 -1.62 15.66
C PRO A 243 -22.22 -2.46 16.48
N GLY A 244 -21.88 -2.70 17.75
CA GLY A 244 -22.71 -3.49 18.66
C GLY A 244 -22.52 -5.01 18.58
N SER A 245 -21.53 -5.50 17.82
CA SER A 245 -21.19 -6.92 17.78
C SER A 245 -20.86 -7.48 19.16
N THR A 246 -21.36 -8.69 19.41
CA THR A 246 -20.98 -9.54 20.55
C THR A 246 -19.51 -9.98 20.43
N PRO A 247 -18.85 -10.41 21.53
CA PRO A 247 -17.48 -10.92 21.46
C PRO A 247 -17.28 -12.06 20.45
N GLU A 248 -18.28 -12.93 20.31
CA GLU A 248 -18.27 -14.02 19.32
C GLU A 248 -18.29 -13.48 17.89
N GLU A 249 -19.17 -12.52 17.60
CA GLU A 249 -19.24 -11.86 16.28
C GLU A 249 -17.97 -11.07 15.96
N ILE A 250 -17.37 -10.42 16.97
CA ILE A 250 -16.07 -9.74 16.81
C ILE A 250 -15.01 -10.76 16.37
N THR A 251 -14.87 -11.89 17.08
CA THR A 251 -13.93 -12.94 16.70
C THR A 251 -14.20 -13.44 15.27
N LYS A 252 -15.47 -13.68 14.92
CA LYS A 252 -15.87 -14.09 13.57
C LYS A 252 -15.37 -13.10 12.50
N HIS A 253 -15.57 -11.80 12.70
CA HIS A 253 -15.18 -10.77 11.73
C HIS A 253 -13.66 -10.50 11.68
N TYR A 254 -12.90 -10.86 12.71
CA TYR A 254 -11.45 -10.85 12.64
C TYR A 254 -10.87 -12.04 11.87
N LEU A 255 -11.55 -13.19 11.92
CA LEU A 255 -11.22 -14.38 11.13
C LEU A 255 -11.66 -14.24 9.67
N ASP A 256 -12.80 -13.59 9.41
CA ASP A 256 -13.32 -13.29 8.07
C ASP A 256 -13.45 -11.78 7.85
N GLN A 257 -12.53 -11.22 7.08
CA GLN A 257 -12.47 -9.80 6.73
C GLN A 257 -13.41 -9.41 5.59
N SER A 258 -14.37 -10.26 5.22
CA SER A 258 -15.40 -9.95 4.22
C SER A 258 -16.14 -8.65 4.53
N TYR A 259 -16.50 -8.39 5.79
CA TYR A 259 -17.14 -7.13 6.18
C TYR A 259 -16.21 -5.91 5.97
N CYS A 260 -14.94 -6.05 6.32
CA CYS A 260 -13.93 -5.01 6.11
C CYS A 260 -13.79 -4.69 4.60
N LEU A 261 -13.67 -5.71 3.76
CA LEU A 261 -13.59 -5.55 2.31
C LEU A 261 -14.85 -4.88 1.73
N GLU A 262 -16.03 -5.21 2.24
CA GLU A 262 -17.28 -4.56 1.81
C GLU A 262 -17.31 -3.06 2.10
N LEU A 263 -16.83 -2.65 3.28
CA LEU A 263 -16.71 -1.23 3.62
C LEU A 263 -15.69 -0.51 2.74
N MET A 264 -14.59 -1.17 2.37
CA MET A 264 -13.60 -0.60 1.44
C MET A 264 -14.18 -0.47 0.03
N ILE A 265 -14.85 -1.51 -0.48
CA ILE A 265 -15.53 -1.49 -1.79
C ILE A 265 -16.58 -0.38 -1.84
N ALA A 266 -17.31 -0.14 -0.75
CA ALA A 266 -18.33 0.91 -0.70
C ALA A 266 -17.78 2.35 -0.85
N GLN A 267 -16.46 2.56 -0.70
CA GLN A 267 -15.80 3.86 -0.93
C GLN A 267 -15.50 4.11 -2.43
N HIS A 268 -15.77 3.13 -3.30
CA HIS A 268 -15.56 3.20 -4.73
C HIS A 268 -16.88 3.18 -5.51
N GLU A 269 -16.83 3.75 -6.72
CA GLU A 269 -17.94 3.67 -7.68
C GLU A 269 -18.13 2.25 -8.23
N GLU A 270 -17.03 1.51 -8.40
CA GLU A 270 -17.03 0.13 -8.88
C GLU A 270 -16.22 -0.78 -7.94
N PRO A 271 -16.69 -2.00 -7.62
CA PRO A 271 -15.94 -2.93 -6.78
C PRO A 271 -14.56 -3.29 -7.31
N LEU A 272 -14.37 -3.27 -8.63
CA LEU A 272 -13.10 -3.63 -9.26
C LEU A 272 -12.01 -2.56 -9.04
N HIS A 273 -12.39 -1.32 -8.69
CA HIS A 273 -11.44 -0.26 -8.36
C HIS A 273 -10.55 -0.61 -7.17
N ILE A 274 -10.95 -1.51 -6.28
CA ILE A 274 -10.07 -1.98 -5.20
C ILE A 274 -8.83 -2.71 -5.74
N ILE A 275 -8.94 -3.38 -6.89
CA ILE A 275 -7.82 -4.02 -7.56
C ILE A 275 -6.99 -2.99 -8.33
N GLY A 276 -7.62 -1.97 -8.92
CA GLY A 276 -6.91 -0.84 -9.50
C GLY A 276 -6.09 -0.07 -8.46
N GLU A 277 -6.62 0.08 -7.23
CA GLU A 277 -5.90 0.67 -6.10
C GLU A 277 -4.75 -0.22 -5.63
N LEU A 278 -4.95 -1.55 -5.55
CA LEU A 278 -3.86 -2.51 -5.28
C LEU A 278 -2.73 -2.37 -6.30
N GLN A 279 -3.05 -2.21 -7.59
CA GLN A 279 -2.07 -1.98 -8.65
C GLN A 279 -1.35 -0.63 -8.50
N PHE A 280 -2.10 0.44 -8.27
CA PHE A 280 -1.53 1.77 -8.06
C PHE A 280 -0.57 1.79 -6.85
N ALA A 281 -0.98 1.21 -5.71
CA ALA A 281 -0.14 1.09 -4.53
C ALA A 281 1.15 0.30 -4.82
N TYR A 282 1.06 -0.80 -5.56
CA TYR A 282 2.24 -1.56 -5.97
C TYR A 282 3.20 -0.74 -6.85
N ILE A 283 2.71 0.04 -7.80
CA ILE A 283 3.55 0.91 -8.65
C ILE A 283 4.25 1.98 -7.80
N CYS A 284 3.51 2.66 -6.92
CA CYS A 284 4.06 3.67 -6.01
C CYS A 284 5.09 3.08 -5.03
N PHE A 285 4.87 1.84 -4.60
CA PHE A 285 5.82 1.08 -3.78
C PHE A 285 7.08 0.71 -4.58
N LEU A 286 6.94 -0.15 -5.59
CA LEU A 286 8.06 -0.79 -6.25
C LEU A 286 8.90 0.22 -7.05
N ILE A 287 8.24 1.12 -7.77
CA ILE A 287 8.90 2.06 -8.67
C ILE A 287 9.06 3.43 -8.01
N GLY A 288 8.05 3.87 -7.25
CA GLY A 288 8.07 5.15 -6.54
C GLY A 288 8.84 5.11 -5.21
N HIS A 289 9.26 3.93 -4.75
CA HIS A 289 9.97 3.70 -3.48
C HIS A 289 9.20 4.24 -2.26
N SER A 290 7.87 4.28 -2.34
CA SER A 290 7.02 4.77 -1.24
C SER A 290 6.75 3.67 -0.22
N LEU A 291 7.19 3.88 1.02
CA LEU A 291 6.91 2.96 2.13
C LEU A 291 5.43 2.93 2.50
N GLU A 292 4.76 4.08 2.47
CA GLU A 292 3.31 4.18 2.70
C GLU A 292 2.53 3.33 1.68
N ALA A 293 2.92 3.39 0.41
CA ALA A 293 2.31 2.58 -0.63
C ALA A 293 2.57 1.08 -0.44
N PHE A 294 3.75 0.70 0.08
CA PHE A 294 4.06 -0.69 0.43
C PHE A 294 3.14 -1.21 1.53
N GLU A 295 3.00 -0.44 2.62
CA GLU A 295 2.14 -0.81 3.74
C GLU A 295 0.69 -0.95 3.30
N HIS A 296 0.21 -0.02 2.47
CA HIS A 296 -1.13 -0.07 1.93
C HIS A 296 -1.35 -1.27 0.99
N TRP A 297 -0.45 -1.48 0.04
CA TRP A 297 -0.47 -2.66 -0.85
C TRP A 297 -0.51 -3.96 -0.04
N LYS A 298 0.37 -4.07 0.95
CA LYS A 298 0.44 -5.23 1.85
C LYS A 298 -0.91 -5.43 2.55
N ASN A 299 -1.48 -4.38 3.14
CA ASN A 299 -2.75 -4.48 3.85
C ASN A 299 -3.92 -4.88 2.93
N LEU A 300 -3.97 -4.40 1.68
CA LEU A 300 -4.95 -4.85 0.69
C LEU A 300 -4.82 -6.35 0.38
N VAL A 301 -3.59 -6.85 0.20
CA VAL A 301 -3.34 -8.29 0.02
C VAL A 301 -3.81 -9.08 1.24
N LEU A 302 -3.54 -8.60 2.46
CA LEU A 302 -3.97 -9.26 3.69
C LEU A 302 -5.49 -9.37 3.79
N VAL A 303 -6.21 -8.27 3.53
CA VAL A 303 -7.67 -8.24 3.57
C VAL A 303 -8.25 -9.21 2.54
N LEU A 304 -7.79 -9.13 1.28
CA LEU A 304 -8.28 -9.99 0.20
C LEU A 304 -7.98 -11.48 0.46
N CYS A 305 -6.84 -11.80 1.07
CA CYS A 305 -6.51 -13.19 1.42
C CYS A 305 -7.32 -13.73 2.60
N SER A 306 -7.91 -12.87 3.43
CA SER A 306 -8.62 -13.25 4.67
C SER A 306 -10.14 -13.13 4.53
N CYS A 307 -10.69 -13.37 3.34
CA CYS A 307 -12.12 -13.23 3.03
C CYS A 307 -12.77 -14.57 2.67
N ASP A 308 -13.70 -15.03 3.51
CA ASP A 308 -14.39 -16.32 3.34
C ASP A 308 -15.73 -16.17 2.61
N ASP A 309 -16.56 -15.19 2.99
CA ASP A 309 -17.87 -14.94 2.37
C ASP A 309 -17.76 -14.08 1.10
N ALA A 310 -16.89 -13.06 1.12
CA ALA A 310 -16.77 -12.09 0.04
C ALA A 310 -16.23 -12.68 -1.27
N ILE A 311 -15.47 -13.79 -1.21
CA ILE A 311 -14.96 -14.50 -2.40
C ILE A 311 -16.09 -15.01 -3.31
N HIS A 312 -17.24 -15.35 -2.73
CA HIS A 312 -18.42 -15.80 -3.46
C HIS A 312 -19.24 -14.64 -4.02
N LYS A 313 -19.31 -13.54 -3.28
CA LYS A 313 -20.08 -12.34 -3.67
C LYS A 313 -19.36 -11.53 -4.75
N TYR A 314 -18.03 -11.36 -4.62
CA TYR A 314 -17.22 -10.52 -5.49
C TYR A 314 -16.26 -11.33 -6.37
N ARG A 315 -16.75 -12.42 -6.98
CA ARG A 315 -15.92 -13.34 -7.80
C ARG A 315 -15.05 -12.64 -8.85
N SER A 316 -15.54 -11.56 -9.45
CA SER A 316 -14.76 -10.76 -10.41
C SER A 316 -13.57 -10.07 -9.76
N VAL A 317 -13.72 -9.51 -8.55
CA VAL A 317 -12.64 -8.88 -7.78
C VAL A 317 -11.56 -9.91 -7.48
N PHE A 318 -11.94 -11.08 -6.96
CA PHE A 318 -10.98 -12.16 -6.67
C PHE A 318 -10.31 -12.73 -7.92
N PHE A 319 -11.02 -12.77 -9.04
CA PHE A 319 -10.44 -13.16 -10.31
C PHE A 319 -9.32 -12.22 -10.76
N HIS A 320 -9.55 -10.90 -10.67
CA HIS A 320 -8.55 -9.92 -11.03
C HIS A 320 -7.46 -9.80 -9.97
N PHE A 321 -7.78 -10.02 -8.68
CA PHE A 321 -6.80 -10.11 -7.60
C PHE A 321 -5.76 -11.18 -7.87
N ILE A 322 -6.19 -12.43 -8.14
CA ILE A 322 -5.28 -13.56 -8.40
C ILE A 322 -4.34 -13.25 -9.55
N ARG A 323 -4.88 -12.75 -10.68
CA ARG A 323 -4.06 -12.35 -11.84
C ARG A 323 -3.10 -11.22 -11.52
N THR A 324 -3.53 -10.26 -10.70
CA THR A 324 -2.73 -9.09 -10.34
C THR A 324 -1.57 -9.49 -9.43
N ILE A 325 -1.87 -10.24 -8.36
CA ILE A 325 -0.86 -10.61 -7.37
C ILE A 325 0.16 -11.59 -7.96
N GLU A 326 -0.25 -12.48 -8.86
CA GLU A 326 0.65 -13.36 -9.61
C GLU A 326 1.70 -12.55 -10.40
N VAL A 327 1.25 -11.57 -11.20
CA VAL A 327 2.17 -10.70 -11.97
C VAL A 327 3.03 -9.85 -11.04
N GLN A 328 2.46 -9.30 -9.97
CA GLN A 328 3.20 -8.46 -9.02
C GLN A 328 4.28 -9.23 -8.25
N ILE A 329 4.01 -10.47 -7.85
CA ILE A 329 5.01 -11.30 -7.18
C ILE A 329 6.14 -11.65 -8.16
N GLU A 330 5.82 -11.94 -9.42
CA GLU A 330 6.83 -12.26 -10.45
C GLU A 330 7.77 -11.09 -10.77
N GLU A 331 7.28 -9.84 -10.68
CA GLU A 331 8.10 -8.64 -10.92
C GLU A 331 8.79 -8.11 -9.66
N MET A 332 8.46 -8.66 -8.47
CA MET A 332 9.07 -8.22 -7.23
C MET A 332 10.49 -8.80 -7.07
N PRO A 333 11.50 -7.98 -6.75
CA PRO A 333 12.85 -8.46 -6.50
C PRO A 333 12.88 -9.56 -5.43
N GLU A 334 13.68 -10.60 -5.67
CA GLU A 334 13.80 -11.74 -4.74
C GLU A 334 14.21 -11.29 -3.34
N GLU A 335 15.05 -10.27 -3.20
CA GLU A 335 15.47 -9.71 -1.90
C GLU A 335 14.30 -9.12 -1.11
N MET A 336 13.30 -8.53 -1.80
CA MET A 336 12.08 -8.00 -1.16
C MET A 336 11.09 -9.11 -0.82
N LEU A 337 11.14 -10.22 -1.54
CA LEU A 337 10.45 -11.45 -1.15
C LEU A 337 11.18 -12.14 0.01
N ALA A 338 12.51 -12.06 0.06
CA ALA A 338 13.43 -12.76 0.95
C ALA A 338 13.52 -12.13 2.34
N ASP A 339 12.38 -12.09 3.03
CA ASP A 339 12.29 -12.29 4.48
C ASP A 339 11.98 -13.80 4.80
N ILE A 340 12.38 -14.67 3.85
CA ILE A 340 12.03 -16.10 3.71
C ILE A 340 12.85 -16.99 4.65
N VAL A 341 14.05 -16.59 5.05
CA VAL A 341 14.96 -17.44 5.86
C VAL A 341 14.53 -17.47 7.34
N MET A 342 13.56 -16.66 7.77
CA MET A 342 13.09 -16.58 9.17
C MET A 342 11.57 -16.79 9.37
N ASN A 343 10.86 -17.53 8.51
CA ASN A 343 9.41 -17.81 8.67
C ASN A 343 8.51 -16.55 8.79
N LYS A 344 8.94 -15.40 8.24
CA LYS A 344 8.21 -14.12 8.34
C LYS A 344 7.68 -13.56 7.02
N ASN A 345 7.72 -14.33 5.92
CA ASN A 345 7.08 -13.91 4.68
C ASN A 345 5.56 -13.91 4.85
N LEU A 346 5.03 -12.77 5.29
CA LEU A 346 3.62 -12.58 5.59
C LEU A 346 2.74 -12.78 4.35
N VAL A 347 3.23 -12.43 3.16
CA VAL A 347 2.53 -12.65 1.89
C VAL A 347 2.37 -14.15 1.65
N TYR A 348 3.44 -14.94 1.81
CA TYR A 348 3.39 -16.39 1.72
C TYR A 348 2.41 -17.00 2.74
N LYS A 349 2.49 -16.62 4.03
CA LYS A 349 1.56 -17.10 5.06
C LYS A 349 0.11 -16.83 4.70
N LYS A 350 -0.17 -15.63 4.18
CA LYS A 350 -1.53 -15.19 3.82
C LYS A 350 -2.03 -15.80 2.53
N LEU A 351 -1.15 -16.08 1.57
CA LEU A 351 -1.50 -16.88 0.40
C LEU A 351 -1.79 -18.35 0.77
N ARG A 352 -1.05 -18.91 1.73
CA ARG A 352 -1.33 -20.25 2.28
C ARG A 352 -2.73 -20.28 2.91
N GLU A 353 -3.06 -19.28 3.72
CA GLU A 353 -4.39 -19.09 4.29
C GLU A 353 -5.46 -18.93 3.20
N PHE A 354 -5.22 -18.08 2.19
CA PHE A 354 -6.13 -17.89 1.06
C PHE A 354 -6.42 -19.19 0.32
N PHE A 355 -5.40 -20.00 0.06
CA PHE A 355 -5.58 -21.31 -0.57
C PHE A 355 -6.40 -22.24 0.32
N ARG A 356 -6.14 -22.27 1.63
CA ARG A 356 -6.94 -23.05 2.59
C ARG A 356 -8.40 -22.58 2.60
N THR A 357 -8.64 -21.28 2.70
CA THR A 357 -9.98 -20.65 2.65
C THR A 357 -10.71 -21.03 1.37
N ALA A 358 -10.05 -21.03 0.21
CA ALA A 358 -10.70 -21.42 -1.04
C ALA A 358 -11.31 -22.84 -1.00
N TYR A 359 -10.64 -23.80 -0.35
CA TYR A 359 -11.16 -25.14 -0.13
C TYR A 359 -12.26 -25.17 0.94
N VAL A 360 -12.02 -24.56 2.10
CA VAL A 360 -12.95 -24.57 3.25
C VAL A 360 -14.28 -23.89 2.89
N SER A 361 -14.20 -22.73 2.24
CA SER A 361 -15.34 -21.95 1.80
C SER A 361 -16.01 -22.51 0.55
N LYS A 362 -15.54 -23.65 0.01
CA LYS A 362 -16.13 -24.35 -1.16
C LYS A 362 -16.22 -23.47 -2.41
N VAL A 363 -15.14 -22.75 -2.72
CA VAL A 363 -15.03 -22.01 -3.99
C VAL A 363 -15.09 -23.01 -5.14
N ASP A 364 -15.80 -22.65 -6.22
CA ASP A 364 -16.10 -23.56 -7.31
C ASP A 364 -15.82 -22.97 -8.71
N GLY A 365 -15.98 -23.84 -9.72
CA GLY A 365 -15.94 -23.48 -11.13
C GLY A 365 -14.62 -22.83 -11.56
N ARG A 366 -14.72 -21.83 -12.45
CA ARG A 366 -13.55 -21.16 -13.05
C ARG A 366 -12.64 -20.48 -12.02
N LEU A 367 -13.20 -20.03 -10.89
CA LEU A 367 -12.42 -19.35 -9.85
C LEU A 367 -11.52 -20.36 -9.14
N LEU A 368 -12.05 -21.53 -8.77
CA LEU A 368 -11.26 -22.61 -8.16
C LEU A 368 -10.10 -23.04 -9.07
N THR A 369 -10.38 -23.35 -10.34
CA THR A 369 -9.32 -23.78 -11.30
C THR A 369 -8.19 -22.75 -11.42
N MET A 370 -8.52 -21.47 -11.32
CA MET A 370 -7.51 -20.41 -11.38
C MET A 370 -6.73 -20.28 -10.07
N ILE A 371 -7.37 -20.50 -8.92
CA ILE A 371 -6.69 -20.54 -7.61
C ILE A 371 -5.71 -21.73 -7.57
N GLU A 372 -6.13 -22.90 -8.05
CA GLU A 372 -5.28 -24.10 -8.15
C GLU A 372 -4.07 -23.85 -9.04
N ARG A 373 -4.29 -23.30 -10.25
CA ARG A 373 -3.20 -22.94 -11.16
C ARG A 373 -2.27 -21.88 -10.56
N PHE A 374 -2.81 -20.91 -9.86
CA PHE A 374 -2.01 -19.86 -9.20
C PHE A 374 -1.11 -20.47 -8.11
N LYS A 375 -1.66 -21.38 -7.29
CA LYS A 375 -0.88 -22.15 -6.31
C LYS A 375 0.25 -22.94 -6.98
N GLU A 376 -0.06 -23.68 -8.06
CA GLU A 376 0.93 -24.45 -8.82
C GLU A 376 2.05 -23.54 -9.37
N ASN A 377 1.69 -22.42 -9.99
CA ASN A 377 2.65 -21.47 -10.56
C ASN A 377 3.60 -20.89 -9.50
N LEU A 378 3.08 -20.53 -8.32
CA LEU A 378 3.93 -20.05 -7.23
C LEU A 378 4.85 -21.14 -6.67
N THR A 379 4.35 -22.38 -6.52
CA THR A 379 5.18 -23.51 -6.10
C THR A 379 6.30 -23.79 -7.11
N GLU A 380 6.01 -23.79 -8.40
CA GLU A 380 7.01 -24.06 -9.45
C GLU A 380 8.04 -22.94 -9.56
N LYS A 381 7.62 -21.67 -9.57
CA LYS A 381 8.51 -20.52 -9.79
C LYS A 381 9.32 -20.14 -8.56
N LEU A 382 8.70 -20.13 -7.38
CA LEU A 382 9.30 -19.61 -6.15
C LEU A 382 9.72 -20.70 -5.17
N GLN A 383 9.46 -21.97 -5.49
CA GLN A 383 9.74 -23.12 -4.63
C GLN A 383 9.04 -23.00 -3.26
N TRP A 384 7.88 -22.32 -3.22
CA TRP A 384 7.04 -22.19 -2.03
C TRP A 384 6.19 -23.44 -1.81
N ASP A 385 6.17 -23.94 -0.57
CA ASP A 385 5.45 -25.16 -0.21
C ASP A 385 4.02 -24.87 0.26
N PHE A 386 3.04 -25.13 -0.60
CA PHE A 386 1.62 -25.03 -0.26
C PHE A 386 0.98 -26.39 0.03
N THR A 387 1.76 -27.39 0.46
CA THR A 387 1.25 -28.67 0.96
C THR A 387 0.83 -28.56 2.42
N GLY A 388 0.06 -29.55 2.90
CA GLY A 388 -0.35 -29.62 4.30
C GLY A 388 -1.10 -28.37 4.80
N LEU A 389 -1.97 -27.78 3.97
CA LEU A 389 -2.72 -26.55 4.32
C LEU A 389 -3.57 -26.69 5.59
N ASP A 390 -3.94 -27.94 5.95
CA ASP A 390 -4.71 -28.27 7.15
C ASP A 390 -3.85 -28.57 8.38
N ALA A 391 -2.51 -28.53 8.25
CA ALA A 391 -1.60 -28.71 9.38
C ALA A 391 -1.36 -27.38 10.10
N ASP A 392 -1.50 -27.39 11.43
CA ASP A 392 -1.14 -26.27 12.30
C ASP A 392 0.35 -25.94 12.14
N GLU A 393 0.65 -24.63 11.98
CA GLU A 393 2.03 -24.14 11.99
C GLU A 393 2.69 -24.48 13.34
N GLU A 394 4.01 -24.70 13.40
CA GLU A 394 4.67 -25.11 14.66
C GLU A 394 4.45 -24.10 15.79
N ASP A 395 4.32 -22.83 15.45
CA ASP A 395 4.02 -21.68 16.30
C ASP A 395 2.54 -21.58 16.73
N GLU A 396 1.64 -22.35 16.10
CA GLU A 396 0.22 -22.45 16.44
C GLU A 396 -0.11 -23.69 17.29
N ARG A 397 0.87 -24.60 17.46
CA ARG A 397 0.68 -25.83 18.23
C ARG A 397 0.56 -25.54 19.73
N PRO A 398 -0.28 -26.29 20.46
CA PRO A 398 -0.39 -26.14 21.90
C PRO A 398 0.97 -26.43 22.57
N VAL A 399 1.33 -25.61 23.56
CA VAL A 399 2.52 -25.86 24.38
C VAL A 399 2.30 -27.14 25.17
N VAL A 400 3.06 -28.19 24.82
CA VAL A 400 3.01 -29.47 25.53
C VAL A 400 3.79 -29.33 26.84
N VAL A 401 3.07 -29.32 27.97
CA VAL A 401 3.68 -29.34 29.30
C VAL A 401 3.77 -30.80 29.76
N HIS A 402 5.00 -31.32 29.85
CA HIS A 402 5.24 -32.63 30.45
C HIS A 402 5.11 -32.53 31.97
N LEU A 403 4.12 -33.21 32.54
CA LEU A 403 4.00 -33.36 33.99
C LEU A 403 5.09 -34.32 34.46
N VAL A 404 5.92 -33.85 35.40
CA VAL A 404 6.86 -34.73 36.11
C VAL A 404 6.02 -35.58 37.04
N GLU A 405 5.93 -36.88 36.78
CA GLU A 405 5.39 -37.82 37.76
C GLU A 405 6.29 -37.76 38.99
N GLU A 406 5.77 -37.23 40.10
CA GLU A 406 6.39 -37.39 41.40
C GLU A 406 6.47 -38.89 41.67
N THR A 407 7.65 -39.47 41.48
CA THR A 407 7.94 -40.81 41.98
C THR A 407 7.71 -40.77 43.48
N GLU A 408 6.62 -41.39 43.94
CA GLU A 408 6.41 -41.72 45.34
C GLU A 408 7.68 -42.44 45.82
N ILE A 409 8.43 -41.76 46.69
CA ILE A 409 9.54 -42.35 47.40
C ILE A 409 8.89 -43.17 48.54
N ASP A 410 8.71 -44.46 48.28
CA ASP A 410 8.31 -45.49 49.27
C ASP A 410 9.24 -45.54 50.49
#